data_AF-Q72LK6-F1
#
_entry.id   AF-Q72LK6-F1
#
_cell.length_a   1.000
_cell.length_b   1.000
_cell.length_c   1.000
_cell.angle_alpha   90.00
_cell.angle_beta   90.00
_cell.angle_gamma   90.00
#
_symmetry.space_group_name_H-M   'P 1'
#
loop_
_entity.id
_entity.type
_entity.pdbx_description
1 polymer ?
#
loop_
_entity_poly.entity_id
_entity_poly.type
_entity_poly.pdbx_seq_one_letter_code
_entity_poly.pdbx_strand_id
1 'polypeptide(L)'
;MRRFLAGLWLLGLALGQGLVLPFEGPKGYGLAQAFAQGLKAPPPTLLALLLPDLPWRGSYELAGGLYTKAGARLARAATGADWVLLGREEEGGLRLILAREGGSEERLFKTPELAWLWLQGKGLAPRLSPLPTPGLPEERLRALAQGEAPDPLHRSALDLKEGRGSGLLEGLLPERLLLLWQGKLPRAYEAFRLLAEGKREEALALAEAMEEGDVLERTAAHLLFRALEDERWKASARRLAEAFPELSLAWEEVSFAAFQEGKGEEAKEALLKALALRPDYWLYWTNLGWAYYLTGDLPRAIQASERAVALSPNATAYYNLGLFKAIYGDFLGAKAAYDRALRLDQGEDYPEALKDLEEREEPLALFFRAYLAERTGLEAEPLYRAFLEAYPRHPAAFAARRALATLKAGGLSLEVERLTLVPGGPDARPFRAGEAIFPEVRLEGRPYLRQASLFTALYREGRKVAEEEKPVGFPPLTVALLEVAPPVVPEAPGRYRLEVRYAEARAVLDLEVGAPSLARRLFALGLEVRDLSGRPLLTPKEALGEDGERLLLERAREALMEAAPLATTERLTQPLEKGPVAGRSVQEVLRDPDPEILRAFFQAVLENPERLAETDVVNAFVNWLLEP
;
A
#
# COMPACT_ATOMS: atom_id res chain seq x y z
N MET A 1 52.63 23.67 -26.19
CA MET A 1 53.11 22.91 -27.36
C MET A 1 53.36 21.46 -26.93
N ARG A 2 52.35 20.59 -27.06
CA ARG A 2 52.40 19.11 -27.07
C ARG A 2 50.97 18.56 -27.12
N ARG A 3 50.36 18.69 -28.31
CA ARG A 3 49.29 17.81 -28.79
C ARG A 3 50.00 16.71 -29.57
N PHE A 4 50.10 15.50 -29.06
CA PHE A 4 50.42 14.32 -29.86
C PHE A 4 50.08 13.08 -29.01
N LEU A 5 48.92 12.50 -29.29
CA LEU A 5 48.63 11.06 -29.32
C LEU A 5 47.11 10.91 -29.56
N ALA A 6 46.72 11.21 -30.80
CA ALA A 6 45.49 10.74 -31.39
C ALA A 6 45.88 9.67 -32.44
N GLY A 7 45.11 8.58 -32.49
CA GLY A 7 45.00 7.76 -33.69
C GLY A 7 45.68 6.41 -33.65
N LEU A 8 44.97 5.40 -33.14
CA LEU A 8 44.99 4.04 -33.68
C LEU A 8 43.79 3.23 -33.13
N TRP A 9 42.59 3.57 -33.60
CA TRP A 9 41.44 2.68 -33.62
C TRP A 9 40.72 2.90 -34.94
N LEU A 10 41.13 2.16 -35.97
CA LEU A 10 40.41 2.08 -37.24
C LEU A 10 39.83 0.68 -37.39
N LEU A 11 38.52 0.67 -37.71
CA LEU A 11 37.76 -0.39 -38.36
C LEU A 11 37.45 -1.65 -37.53
N GLY A 12 36.69 -1.45 -36.46
CA GLY A 12 35.70 -2.44 -36.04
C GLY A 12 34.32 -1.96 -36.51
N LEU A 13 33.52 -2.86 -37.08
CA LEU A 13 32.08 -2.65 -37.31
C LEU A 13 31.49 -1.84 -36.15
N ALA A 14 30.71 -0.80 -36.45
CA ALA A 14 29.87 -0.12 -35.48
C ALA A 14 28.87 -1.14 -34.92
N LEU A 15 29.32 -1.95 -33.97
CA LEU A 15 28.47 -2.78 -33.14
C LEU A 15 27.65 -1.78 -32.33
N GLY A 16 26.34 -1.75 -32.59
CA GLY A 16 25.41 -0.87 -31.90
C GLY A 16 25.58 -0.92 -30.38
N GLN A 17 25.24 0.18 -29.71
CA GLN A 17 25.33 0.33 -28.25
C GLN A 17 24.36 -0.65 -27.58
N GLY A 18 24.85 -1.84 -27.28
CA GLY A 18 24.09 -2.88 -26.61
C GLY A 18 24.49 -3.09 -25.16
N LEU A 19 23.59 -3.72 -24.43
CA LEU A 19 23.71 -3.91 -22.99
C LEU A 19 23.63 -5.39 -22.63
N VAL A 20 24.47 -5.78 -21.69
CA VAL A 20 24.32 -7.05 -20.97
C VAL A 20 23.84 -6.70 -19.57
N LEU A 21 22.65 -7.17 -19.22
CA LEU A 21 22.11 -7.02 -17.88
C LEU A 21 22.71 -8.10 -16.96
N PRO A 22 22.67 -7.90 -15.64
CA PRO A 22 23.00 -8.98 -14.70
C PRO A 22 22.24 -10.25 -15.08
N PHE A 23 22.89 -11.41 -14.96
CA PHE A 23 22.19 -12.68 -15.11
C PHE A 23 21.67 -13.13 -13.74
N GLU A 24 20.53 -13.81 -13.75
CA GLU A 24 19.97 -14.43 -12.56
C GLU A 24 20.67 -15.76 -12.27
N GLY A 25 21.07 -15.98 -11.02
CA GLY A 25 21.72 -17.22 -10.61
C GLY A 25 22.93 -17.02 -9.68
N PRO A 26 23.50 -18.12 -9.13
CA PRO A 26 24.63 -18.06 -8.21
C PRO A 26 25.91 -17.48 -8.81
N LYS A 27 26.16 -17.67 -10.11
CA LYS A 27 27.31 -17.17 -10.88
C LYS A 27 26.89 -16.12 -11.92
N GLY A 28 25.68 -15.58 -11.78
CA GLY A 28 25.05 -14.75 -12.78
C GLY A 28 25.85 -13.49 -13.10
N TYR A 29 26.44 -12.83 -12.10
CA TYR A 29 27.22 -11.62 -12.36
C TYR A 29 28.53 -11.92 -13.09
N GLY A 30 29.24 -12.98 -12.70
CA GLY A 30 30.46 -13.42 -13.36
C GLY A 30 30.19 -13.80 -14.81
N LEU A 31 29.13 -14.56 -15.07
CA LEU A 31 28.73 -14.91 -16.43
C LEU A 31 28.37 -13.65 -17.23
N ALA A 32 27.51 -12.79 -16.71
CA ALA A 32 27.17 -11.54 -17.39
C ALA A 32 28.42 -10.70 -17.70
N GLN A 33 29.39 -10.62 -16.78
CA GLN A 33 30.64 -9.91 -17.01
C GLN A 33 31.46 -10.53 -18.14
N ALA A 34 31.59 -11.86 -18.19
CA ALA A 34 32.29 -12.55 -19.28
C ALA A 34 31.67 -12.26 -20.65
N PHE A 35 30.33 -12.32 -20.75
CA PHE A 35 29.60 -11.98 -21.97
C PHE A 35 29.79 -10.50 -22.34
N ALA A 36 29.66 -9.59 -21.37
CA ALA A 36 29.84 -8.15 -21.60
C ALA A 36 31.24 -7.82 -22.13
N GLN A 37 32.29 -8.40 -21.53
CA GLN A 37 33.67 -8.22 -21.99
C GLN A 37 33.86 -8.69 -23.43
N GLY A 38 33.33 -9.86 -23.78
CA GLY A 38 33.45 -10.41 -25.12
C GLY A 38 32.70 -9.61 -26.17
N LEU A 39 31.54 -9.05 -25.79
CA LEU A 39 30.69 -8.23 -26.65
C LEU A 39 31.12 -6.75 -26.66
N LYS A 40 32.12 -6.37 -25.85
CA LYS A 40 32.54 -4.98 -25.63
C LYS A 40 31.39 -4.09 -25.15
N ALA A 41 30.50 -4.65 -24.34
CA ALA A 41 29.40 -3.94 -23.70
C ALA A 41 29.82 -3.35 -22.34
N PRO A 42 29.08 -2.36 -21.81
CA PRO A 42 29.32 -1.82 -20.47
C PRO A 42 29.23 -2.90 -19.40
N PRO A 43 29.92 -2.73 -18.25
CA PRO A 43 29.81 -3.66 -17.13
C PRO A 43 28.35 -3.84 -16.68
N PRO A 44 27.84 -5.08 -16.57
CA PRO A 44 26.46 -5.35 -16.16
C PRO A 44 26.12 -4.80 -14.77
N THR A 45 27.12 -4.66 -13.91
CA THR A 45 27.01 -4.08 -12.57
C THR A 45 26.63 -2.60 -12.61
N LEU A 46 26.96 -1.85 -13.68
CA LEU A 46 26.43 -0.49 -13.86
C LEU A 46 24.94 -0.51 -14.16
N LEU A 47 24.48 -1.48 -14.95
CA LEU A 47 23.07 -1.59 -15.31
C LEU A 47 22.23 -2.09 -14.14
N ALA A 48 22.81 -2.84 -13.20
CA ALA A 48 22.15 -3.12 -11.92
C ALA A 48 21.79 -1.83 -11.16
N LEU A 49 22.61 -0.78 -11.28
CA LEU A 49 22.38 0.52 -10.63
C LEU A 49 21.47 1.44 -11.44
N LEU A 50 21.61 1.41 -12.77
CA LEU A 50 21.07 2.41 -13.69
C LEU A 50 19.88 1.93 -14.54
N LEU A 51 19.54 0.64 -14.56
CA LEU A 51 18.32 0.19 -15.25
C LEU A 51 17.13 0.94 -14.64
N PRO A 52 16.39 1.75 -15.42
CA PRO A 52 15.29 2.53 -14.87
C PRO A 52 14.11 1.61 -14.58
N ASP A 53 13.37 1.95 -13.53
CA ASP A 53 12.02 1.45 -13.37
C ASP A 53 11.15 1.92 -14.55
N LEU A 54 10.16 1.11 -14.90
CA LEU A 54 9.17 1.50 -15.90
C LEU A 54 8.26 2.59 -15.32
N PRO A 55 7.66 3.47 -16.15
CA PRO A 55 6.96 4.67 -15.67
C PRO A 55 5.62 4.39 -14.95
N TRP A 56 5.19 3.13 -14.85
CA TRP A 56 3.97 2.69 -14.19
C TRP A 56 4.27 1.86 -12.92
N ARG A 57 3.28 1.71 -12.03
CA ARG A 57 3.41 0.90 -10.80
C ARG A 57 3.53 -0.60 -11.13
N GLY A 58 4.40 -1.33 -10.42
CA GLY A 58 4.60 -2.78 -10.59
C GLY A 58 5.65 -3.17 -11.65
N SER A 59 6.76 -2.44 -11.71
CA SER A 59 7.92 -2.57 -12.64
C SER A 59 8.16 -4.00 -13.12
N TYR A 60 8.33 -4.20 -14.44
CA TYR A 60 8.51 -5.46 -15.19
C TYR A 60 7.58 -6.67 -14.86
N GLU A 61 6.87 -6.70 -13.73
CA GLU A 61 5.97 -7.78 -13.30
C GLU A 61 4.77 -7.94 -14.23
N LEU A 62 4.31 -6.85 -14.85
CA LEU A 62 3.27 -6.89 -15.89
C LEU A 62 3.71 -7.73 -17.10
N ALA A 63 5.02 -7.84 -17.35
CA ALA A 63 5.61 -8.68 -18.38
C ALA A 63 5.99 -10.09 -17.88
N GLY A 64 5.63 -10.44 -16.64
CA GLY A 64 6.08 -11.67 -15.98
C GLY A 64 7.51 -11.60 -15.42
N GLY A 65 8.04 -10.38 -15.27
CA GLY A 65 9.38 -10.11 -14.76
C GLY A 65 10.39 -9.71 -15.85
N LEU A 66 11.55 -9.22 -15.42
CA LEU A 66 12.62 -8.73 -16.31
C LEU A 66 13.20 -9.84 -17.21
N TYR A 67 13.39 -11.05 -16.66
CA TYR A 67 14.00 -12.19 -17.35
C TYR A 67 12.99 -12.98 -18.19
N THR A 68 12.17 -12.25 -18.96
CA THR A 68 11.23 -12.79 -19.94
C THR A 68 11.47 -12.15 -21.30
N LYS A 69 10.93 -12.72 -22.38
CA LYS A 69 10.99 -12.10 -23.72
C LYS A 69 10.41 -10.69 -23.75
N ALA A 70 9.30 -10.46 -23.04
CA ALA A 70 8.66 -9.15 -22.92
C ALA A 70 9.47 -8.20 -22.05
N GLY A 71 9.94 -8.66 -20.89
CA GLY A 71 10.81 -7.87 -20.00
C GLY A 71 12.09 -7.42 -20.68
N ALA A 72 12.73 -8.29 -21.46
CA ALA A 72 13.92 -7.97 -22.25
C ALA A 72 13.65 -6.87 -23.31
N ARG A 73 12.50 -6.93 -23.99
CA ARG A 73 12.12 -5.90 -24.98
C ARG A 73 11.80 -4.57 -24.30
N LEU A 74 11.12 -4.60 -23.16
CA LEU A 74 10.85 -3.40 -22.36
C LEU A 74 12.15 -2.77 -21.86
N ALA A 75 13.10 -3.57 -21.36
CA ALA A 75 14.40 -3.07 -20.91
C ALA A 75 15.20 -2.45 -22.06
N ARG A 76 15.16 -3.07 -23.25
CA ARG A 76 15.74 -2.49 -24.47
C ARG A 76 15.10 -1.15 -24.80
N ALA A 77 13.77 -1.07 -24.82
CA ALA A 77 13.05 0.16 -25.13
C ALA A 77 13.31 1.28 -24.10
N ALA A 78 13.30 0.95 -22.81
CA ALA A 78 13.56 1.90 -21.72
C ALA A 78 14.98 2.45 -21.75
N THR A 79 15.97 1.60 -22.05
CA THR A 79 17.38 2.04 -22.14
C THR A 79 17.71 2.69 -23.49
N GLY A 80 16.97 2.38 -24.55
CA GLY A 80 17.30 2.79 -25.92
C GLY A 80 18.48 2.03 -26.51
N ALA A 81 18.85 0.89 -25.94
CA ALA A 81 19.94 0.06 -26.46
C ALA A 81 19.56 -0.61 -27.79
N ASP A 82 20.54 -0.83 -28.67
CA ASP A 82 20.30 -1.54 -29.94
C ASP A 82 19.92 -3.00 -29.70
N TRP A 83 20.55 -3.61 -28.70
CA TRP A 83 20.24 -4.94 -28.21
C TRP A 83 20.44 -5.04 -26.70
N VAL A 84 19.66 -5.91 -26.06
CA VAL A 84 19.81 -6.27 -24.65
C VAL A 84 19.97 -7.77 -24.53
N LEU A 85 20.96 -8.22 -23.77
CA LEU A 85 21.17 -9.61 -23.42
C LEU A 85 20.90 -9.81 -21.93
N LEU A 86 20.00 -10.75 -21.64
CA LEU A 86 19.66 -11.25 -20.31
C LEU A 86 20.00 -12.73 -20.23
N GLY A 87 20.22 -13.21 -19.01
CA GLY A 87 20.50 -14.61 -18.77
C GLY A 87 19.99 -15.08 -17.42
N ARG A 88 19.65 -16.37 -17.34
CA ARG A 88 19.23 -17.04 -16.12
C ARG A 88 19.86 -18.42 -16.06
N GLU A 89 20.53 -18.72 -14.96
CA GLU A 89 20.94 -20.07 -14.63
C GLU A 89 19.70 -20.86 -14.18
N GLU A 90 19.44 -21.97 -14.85
CA GLU A 90 18.32 -22.87 -14.57
C GLU A 90 18.80 -24.32 -14.51
N GLU A 91 17.96 -25.22 -14.01
CA GLU A 91 18.23 -26.65 -14.07
C GLU A 91 18.39 -27.08 -15.55
N GLY A 92 19.58 -27.58 -15.90
CA GLY A 92 19.92 -27.98 -17.27
C GLY A 92 20.73 -26.96 -18.08
N GLY A 93 21.03 -25.76 -17.55
CA GLY A 93 22.05 -24.88 -18.12
C GLY A 93 21.78 -23.38 -17.99
N LEU A 94 22.30 -22.61 -18.95
CA LEU A 94 22.15 -21.15 -19.03
C LEU A 94 21.10 -20.80 -20.08
N ARG A 95 20.00 -20.21 -19.66
CA ARG A 95 19.00 -19.62 -20.55
C ARG A 95 19.43 -18.20 -20.90
N LEU A 96 19.48 -17.87 -22.19
CA LEU A 96 19.72 -16.51 -22.66
C LEU A 96 18.51 -15.96 -23.38
N ILE A 97 18.27 -14.66 -23.19
CA ILE A 97 17.25 -13.88 -23.89
C ILE A 97 17.95 -12.70 -24.56
N LEU A 98 17.88 -12.64 -25.90
CA LEU A 98 18.41 -11.55 -26.69
C LEU A 98 17.25 -10.74 -27.26
N ALA A 99 17.10 -9.49 -26.83
CA ALA A 99 16.14 -8.55 -27.39
C ALA A 99 16.81 -7.59 -28.37
N ARG A 100 16.16 -7.37 -29.51
CA ARG A 100 16.51 -6.42 -30.58
C ARG A 100 15.24 -5.66 -31.03
N GLU A 101 15.38 -4.73 -31.96
CA GLU A 101 14.25 -3.94 -32.49
C GLU A 101 13.15 -4.84 -33.06
N GLY A 102 13.53 -5.83 -33.87
CA GLY A 102 12.60 -6.74 -34.54
C GLY A 102 12.02 -7.87 -33.66
N GLY A 103 12.33 -7.92 -32.37
CA GLY A 103 11.81 -8.94 -31.46
C GLY A 103 12.85 -9.50 -30.48
N SER A 104 12.46 -10.55 -29.75
CA SER A 104 13.33 -11.25 -28.80
C SER A 104 13.42 -12.74 -29.09
N GLU A 105 14.61 -13.29 -28.88
CA GLU A 105 14.90 -14.72 -29.01
C GLU A 105 15.34 -15.28 -27.66
N GLU A 106 14.84 -16.45 -27.31
CA GLU A 106 15.13 -17.14 -26.06
C GLU A 106 15.61 -18.57 -26.35
N ARG A 107 16.69 -19.01 -25.69
CA ARG A 107 17.20 -20.37 -25.82
C ARG A 107 17.93 -20.83 -24.55
N LEU A 108 17.73 -22.10 -24.18
CA LEU A 108 18.46 -22.78 -23.11
C LEU A 108 19.71 -23.49 -23.67
N PHE A 109 20.85 -23.29 -23.04
CA PHE A 109 22.14 -23.87 -23.44
C PHE A 109 22.74 -24.68 -22.31
N LYS A 110 23.21 -25.90 -22.61
CA LYS A 110 23.85 -26.77 -21.60
C LYS A 110 25.10 -26.16 -20.97
N THR A 111 25.83 -25.32 -21.70
CA THR A 111 27.02 -24.63 -21.20
C THR A 111 27.09 -23.19 -21.71
N PRO A 112 27.77 -22.27 -20.99
CA PRO A 112 27.96 -20.89 -21.43
C PRO A 112 28.67 -20.76 -22.78
N GLU A 113 29.58 -21.69 -23.11
CA GLU A 113 30.34 -21.67 -24.37
C GLU A 113 29.43 -21.95 -25.58
N LEU A 114 28.41 -22.81 -25.42
CA LEU A 114 27.41 -23.03 -26.46
C LEU A 114 26.55 -21.77 -26.68
N ALA A 115 26.24 -21.06 -25.60
CA ALA A 115 25.52 -19.80 -25.66
C ALA A 115 26.38 -18.71 -26.35
N TRP A 116 27.70 -18.69 -26.07
CA TRP A 116 28.66 -17.82 -26.74
C TRP A 116 28.74 -18.09 -28.26
N LEU A 117 28.82 -19.37 -28.66
CA LEU A 117 28.79 -19.77 -30.08
C LEU A 117 27.50 -19.33 -30.77
N TRP A 118 26.36 -19.39 -30.09
CA TRP A 118 25.11 -18.87 -30.61
C TRP A 118 25.17 -17.36 -30.89
N LEU A 119 25.74 -16.57 -29.98
CA LEU A 119 25.94 -15.13 -30.20
C LEU A 119 26.92 -14.81 -31.34
N GLN A 120 27.92 -15.66 -31.58
CA GLN A 120 28.78 -15.56 -32.76
C GLN A 120 27.99 -15.78 -34.05
N GLY A 121 27.08 -16.77 -34.05
CA GLY A 121 26.13 -17.00 -35.13
C GLY A 121 25.17 -15.83 -35.38
N LYS A 122 24.87 -15.04 -34.35
CA LYS A 122 24.06 -13.81 -34.42
C LYS A 122 24.84 -12.55 -34.82
N GLY A 123 26.15 -12.69 -35.07
CA GLY A 123 27.03 -11.58 -35.44
C GLY A 123 27.32 -10.60 -34.31
N LEU A 124 27.02 -10.95 -33.05
CA LEU A 124 27.32 -10.09 -31.89
C LEU A 124 28.72 -10.34 -31.34
N ALA A 125 29.16 -11.59 -31.36
CA ALA A 125 30.45 -12.01 -30.83
C ALA A 125 31.46 -12.29 -31.97
N PRO A 126 32.77 -12.06 -31.74
CA PRO A 126 33.82 -12.42 -32.70
C PRO A 126 33.82 -13.93 -32.99
N ARG A 127 33.83 -14.31 -34.28
CA ARG A 127 33.87 -15.71 -34.69
C ARG A 127 35.13 -16.42 -34.18
N LEU A 128 34.97 -17.67 -33.76
CA LEU A 128 36.06 -18.55 -33.28
C LEU A 128 36.81 -18.01 -32.05
N SER A 129 36.21 -17.07 -31.31
CA SER A 129 36.76 -16.60 -30.04
C SER A 129 36.22 -17.43 -28.85
N PRO A 130 37.03 -17.74 -27.83
CA PRO A 130 36.52 -18.33 -26.60
C PRO A 130 35.67 -17.30 -25.81
N LEU A 131 34.76 -17.79 -24.98
CA LEU A 131 34.10 -16.92 -23.99
C LEU A 131 35.18 -16.39 -23.01
N PRO A 132 35.25 -15.07 -22.76
CA PRO A 132 36.21 -14.53 -21.80
C PRO A 132 36.00 -15.09 -20.39
N THR A 133 37.06 -15.07 -19.59
CA THR A 133 36.95 -15.34 -18.15
C THR A 133 36.50 -14.08 -17.40
N PRO A 134 35.61 -14.18 -16.39
CA PRO A 134 35.24 -13.03 -15.57
C PRO A 134 36.48 -12.36 -14.97
N GLY A 135 36.53 -11.04 -15.03
CA GLY A 135 37.67 -10.25 -14.54
C GLY A 135 37.66 -10.02 -13.03
N LEU A 136 36.50 -10.18 -12.37
CA LEU A 136 36.34 -10.02 -10.93
C LEU A 136 35.65 -11.23 -10.30
N PRO A 137 35.90 -11.52 -9.01
CA PRO A 137 35.12 -12.52 -8.27
C PRO A 137 33.64 -12.14 -8.15
N GLU A 138 32.77 -13.15 -8.09
CA GLU A 138 31.30 -13.00 -7.99
C GLU A 138 30.89 -12.10 -6.83
N GLU A 139 31.51 -12.27 -5.66
CA GLU A 139 31.25 -11.45 -4.46
C GLU A 139 31.52 -9.97 -4.71
N ARG A 140 32.64 -9.66 -5.38
CA ARG A 140 33.00 -8.28 -5.72
C ARG A 140 32.02 -7.67 -6.72
N LEU A 141 31.54 -8.45 -7.69
CA LEU A 141 30.56 -7.98 -8.66
C LEU A 141 29.21 -7.68 -8.01
N ARG A 142 28.77 -8.51 -7.06
CA ARG A 142 27.54 -8.27 -6.28
C ARG A 142 27.64 -7.00 -5.45
N ALA A 143 28.76 -6.80 -4.75
CA ALA A 143 29.01 -5.57 -4.01
C ALA A 143 28.93 -4.33 -4.91
N LEU A 144 29.57 -4.36 -6.08
CA LEU A 144 29.51 -3.26 -7.05
C LEU A 144 28.09 -2.99 -7.57
N ALA A 145 27.32 -4.04 -7.86
CA ALA A 145 25.93 -3.95 -8.30
C ALA A 145 24.99 -3.36 -7.24
N GLN A 146 25.37 -3.46 -5.96
CA GLN A 146 24.66 -2.88 -4.83
C GLN A 146 25.16 -1.46 -4.47
N GLY A 147 26.18 -0.96 -5.19
CA GLY A 147 26.78 0.35 -4.94
C GLY A 147 27.80 0.36 -3.80
N GLU A 148 28.24 -0.82 -3.34
CA GLU A 148 29.17 -0.96 -2.22
C GLU A 148 30.64 -0.84 -2.68
N ALA A 149 31.42 -0.07 -1.92
CA ALA A 149 32.82 0.25 -2.21
C ALA A 149 33.05 0.53 -3.70
N PRO A 150 32.37 1.55 -4.28
CA PRO A 150 32.32 1.74 -5.73
C PRO A 150 33.71 2.12 -6.28
N ASP A 151 34.07 1.54 -7.42
CA ASP A 151 35.17 2.06 -8.22
C ASP A 151 34.75 3.39 -8.89
N PRO A 152 35.67 4.15 -9.53
CA PRO A 152 35.33 5.44 -10.13
C PRO A 152 34.17 5.40 -11.13
N LEU A 153 33.99 4.29 -11.87
CA LEU A 153 32.93 4.16 -12.86
C LEU A 153 31.56 3.95 -12.18
N HIS A 154 31.51 3.09 -11.15
CA HIS A 154 30.30 2.88 -10.35
C HIS A 154 29.95 4.11 -9.52
N ARG A 155 30.97 4.85 -9.05
CA ARG A 155 30.73 6.14 -8.38
C ARG A 155 30.05 7.13 -9.32
N SER A 156 30.52 7.22 -10.58
CA SER A 156 29.86 8.05 -11.59
C SER A 156 28.43 7.59 -11.90
N ALA A 157 28.13 6.29 -11.81
CA ALA A 157 26.77 5.78 -11.97
C ALA A 157 25.85 6.18 -10.82
N LEU A 158 26.33 6.08 -9.57
CA LEU A 158 25.58 6.53 -8.41
C LEU A 158 25.35 8.05 -8.45
N ASP A 159 26.38 8.81 -8.81
CA ASP A 159 26.25 10.26 -8.95
C ASP A 159 25.24 10.62 -10.06
N LEU A 160 25.27 9.95 -11.22
CA LEU A 160 24.30 10.15 -12.29
C LEU A 160 22.87 9.86 -11.82
N LYS A 161 22.67 8.76 -11.09
CA LYS A 161 21.37 8.39 -10.51
C LYS A 161 20.82 9.47 -9.56
N GLU A 162 21.71 10.19 -8.88
CA GLU A 162 21.41 11.32 -8.00
C GLU A 162 21.37 12.67 -8.73
N GLY A 163 21.40 12.67 -10.07
CA GLY A 163 21.37 13.88 -10.90
C GLY A 163 22.68 14.68 -10.93
N ARG A 164 23.78 14.10 -10.42
CA ARG A 164 25.14 14.68 -10.45
C ARG A 164 25.89 14.11 -11.67
N GLY A 165 26.42 14.99 -12.52
CA GLY A 165 26.90 14.71 -13.90
C GLY A 165 27.54 13.34 -14.23
N SER A 166 27.35 12.90 -15.49
CA SER A 166 27.64 11.55 -16.01
C SER A 166 29.04 11.33 -16.61
N GLY A 167 30.03 12.20 -16.37
CA GLY A 167 31.20 12.36 -17.26
C GLY A 167 31.98 11.08 -17.67
N LEU A 168 32.04 10.04 -16.82
CA LEU A 168 32.72 8.77 -17.17
C LEU A 168 31.84 7.77 -17.94
N LEU A 169 30.54 8.03 -18.04
CA LEU A 169 29.53 7.17 -18.66
C LEU A 169 29.14 7.63 -20.06
N GLU A 170 29.52 8.85 -20.46
CA GLU A 170 29.29 9.36 -21.80
C GLU A 170 29.96 8.49 -22.86
N GLY A 171 29.21 8.09 -23.88
CA GLY A 171 29.67 7.16 -24.93
C GLY A 171 29.76 5.69 -24.49
N LEU A 172 29.70 5.41 -23.18
CA LEU A 172 29.63 4.04 -22.65
C LEU A 172 28.19 3.53 -22.64
N LEU A 173 27.23 4.34 -22.17
CA LEU A 173 25.82 3.96 -22.08
C LEU A 173 25.01 4.52 -23.26
N PRO A 174 23.87 3.89 -23.61
CA PRO A 174 22.91 4.46 -24.54
C PRO A 174 22.50 5.88 -24.17
N GLU A 175 22.40 6.77 -25.17
CA GLU A 175 22.07 8.19 -24.96
C GLU A 175 20.73 8.37 -24.23
N ARG A 176 19.70 7.62 -24.62
CA ARG A 176 18.37 7.66 -23.97
C ARG A 176 18.48 7.38 -22.46
N LEU A 177 19.28 6.40 -22.07
CA LEU A 177 19.49 6.06 -20.66
C LEU A 177 20.20 7.17 -19.89
N LEU A 178 21.24 7.78 -20.48
CA LEU A 178 21.94 8.91 -19.87
C LEU A 178 21.01 10.11 -19.68
N LEU A 179 20.26 10.47 -20.73
CA LEU A 179 19.34 11.60 -20.73
C LEU A 179 18.23 11.45 -19.69
N LEU A 180 17.71 10.22 -19.52
CA LEU A 180 16.70 9.91 -18.50
C LEU A 180 17.19 10.28 -17.10
N TRP A 181 18.39 9.85 -16.72
CA TRP A 181 18.97 10.16 -15.40
C TRP A 181 19.42 11.61 -15.26
N GLN A 182 19.60 12.33 -16.37
CA GLN A 182 19.81 13.79 -16.39
C GLN A 182 18.49 14.59 -16.33
N GLY A 183 17.35 13.93 -16.15
CA GLY A 183 16.04 14.57 -16.02
C GLY A 183 15.33 14.86 -17.35
N LYS A 184 15.90 14.45 -18.50
CA LYS A 184 15.21 14.52 -19.80
C LYS A 184 14.42 13.23 -20.01
N LEU A 185 13.17 13.25 -19.56
CA LEU A 185 12.29 12.09 -19.57
C LEU A 185 11.86 11.70 -21.00
N PRO A 186 11.89 10.41 -21.37
CA PRO A 186 11.21 9.91 -22.55
C PRO A 186 9.70 10.13 -22.46
N ARG A 187 9.00 10.15 -23.61
CA ARG A 187 7.54 10.43 -23.70
C ARG A 187 6.71 9.61 -22.72
N ALA A 188 6.99 8.31 -22.59
CA ALA A 188 6.29 7.44 -21.65
C ALA A 188 6.43 7.91 -20.20
N TYR A 189 7.62 8.30 -19.77
CA TYR A 189 7.88 8.80 -18.41
C TYR A 189 7.25 10.18 -18.18
N GLU A 190 7.33 11.05 -19.18
CA GLU A 190 6.71 12.36 -19.13
C GLU A 190 5.18 12.27 -19.00
N ALA A 191 4.54 11.37 -19.75
CA ALA A 191 3.09 11.21 -19.71
C ALA A 191 2.58 10.75 -18.33
N PHE A 192 3.28 9.82 -17.67
CA PHE A 192 2.93 9.41 -16.30
C PHE A 192 3.23 10.49 -15.25
N ARG A 193 4.29 11.30 -15.44
CA ARG A 193 4.53 12.49 -14.60
C ARG A 193 3.38 13.49 -14.71
N LEU A 194 2.93 13.80 -15.93
CA LEU A 194 1.80 14.70 -16.18
C LEU A 194 0.50 14.17 -15.56
N LEU A 195 0.25 12.85 -15.68
CA LEU A 195 -0.89 12.21 -15.02
C LEU A 195 -0.84 12.39 -13.50
N ALA A 196 0.33 12.20 -12.89
CA ALA A 196 0.53 12.39 -11.44
C ALA A 196 0.36 13.86 -11.00
N GLU A 197 0.66 14.81 -11.87
CA GLU A 197 0.39 16.25 -11.68
C GLU A 197 -1.08 16.64 -11.90
N GLY A 198 -1.95 15.69 -12.27
CA GLY A 198 -3.36 15.95 -12.59
C GLY A 198 -3.60 16.56 -13.97
N LYS A 199 -2.58 16.67 -14.82
CA LYS A 199 -2.65 17.22 -16.18
C LYS A 199 -3.16 16.19 -17.17
N ARG A 200 -4.43 15.82 -17.02
CA ARG A 200 -5.08 14.72 -17.76
C ARG A 200 -5.03 14.89 -19.28
N GLU A 201 -5.33 16.08 -19.79
CA GLU A 201 -5.39 16.34 -21.25
C GLU A 201 -4.01 16.22 -21.91
N GLU A 202 -2.97 16.75 -21.26
CA GLU A 202 -1.58 16.67 -21.76
C GLU A 202 -1.08 15.22 -21.75
N ALA A 203 -1.38 14.46 -20.68
CA ALA A 203 -1.06 13.05 -20.60
C ALA A 203 -1.77 12.22 -21.67
N LEU A 204 -3.04 12.54 -21.97
CA LEU A 204 -3.81 11.88 -23.03
C LEU A 204 -3.24 12.17 -24.42
N ALA A 205 -2.87 13.43 -24.69
CA ALA A 205 -2.25 13.81 -25.96
C ALA A 205 -0.91 13.08 -26.19
N LEU A 206 -0.11 12.88 -25.14
CA LEU A 206 1.09 12.05 -25.24
C LEU A 206 0.76 10.56 -25.45
N ALA A 207 -0.28 10.02 -24.80
CA ALA A 207 -0.72 8.65 -25.02
C ALA A 207 -1.09 8.41 -26.49
N GLU A 208 -1.82 9.34 -27.11
CA GLU A 208 -2.15 9.32 -28.54
C GLU A 208 -0.91 9.29 -29.44
N ALA A 209 0.08 10.14 -29.14
CA ALA A 209 1.33 10.23 -29.89
C ALA A 209 2.22 8.98 -29.76
N MET A 210 1.92 8.08 -28.82
CA MET A 210 2.70 6.88 -28.50
C MET A 210 2.07 5.58 -29.05
N GLU A 211 0.89 5.63 -29.68
CA GLU A 211 0.19 4.42 -30.15
C GLU A 211 0.93 3.61 -31.24
N GLU A 212 1.80 4.28 -32.00
CA GLU A 212 2.64 3.68 -33.03
C GLU A 212 4.12 3.53 -32.61
N GLY A 213 4.40 3.78 -31.31
CA GLY A 213 5.74 3.72 -30.75
C GLY A 213 6.30 2.31 -30.55
N ASP A 214 7.40 2.23 -29.80
CA ASP A 214 7.97 0.96 -29.37
C ASP A 214 7.11 0.28 -28.28
N VAL A 215 7.55 -0.89 -27.79
CA VAL A 215 6.81 -1.64 -26.75
C VAL A 215 6.60 -0.83 -25.47
N LEU A 216 7.54 0.06 -25.10
CA LEU A 216 7.41 0.89 -23.91
C LEU A 216 6.35 1.95 -24.12
N GLU A 217 6.43 2.67 -25.24
CA GLU A 217 5.48 3.75 -25.58
C GLU A 217 4.05 3.21 -25.76
N ARG A 218 3.88 2.10 -26.47
CA ARG A 218 2.54 1.52 -26.70
C ARG A 218 1.94 0.91 -25.43
N THR A 219 2.75 0.32 -24.57
CA THR A 219 2.30 -0.14 -23.25
C THR A 219 1.92 1.05 -22.37
N ALA A 220 2.73 2.12 -22.37
CA ALA A 220 2.41 3.35 -21.65
C ALA A 220 1.11 3.98 -22.14
N ALA A 221 0.94 4.14 -23.45
CA ALA A 221 -0.27 4.68 -24.06
C ALA A 221 -1.51 3.89 -23.62
N HIS A 222 -1.45 2.56 -23.72
CA HIS A 222 -2.53 1.69 -23.29
C HIS A 222 -2.88 1.87 -21.80
N LEU A 223 -1.88 1.85 -20.92
CA LEU A 223 -2.08 2.05 -19.48
C LEU A 223 -2.62 3.44 -19.13
N LEU A 224 -2.24 4.47 -19.90
CA LEU A 224 -2.78 5.82 -19.76
C LEU A 224 -4.25 5.88 -20.19
N PHE A 225 -4.64 5.27 -21.31
CA PHE A 225 -6.05 5.18 -21.68
C PHE A 225 -6.88 4.47 -20.59
N ARG A 226 -6.31 3.42 -19.97
CA ARG A 226 -6.95 2.75 -18.83
C ARG A 226 -7.10 3.65 -17.61
N ALA A 227 -6.04 4.33 -17.19
CA ALA A 227 -6.04 5.20 -16.01
C ALA A 227 -6.91 6.45 -16.20
N LEU A 228 -7.08 6.90 -17.44
CA LEU A 228 -7.90 8.05 -17.81
C LEU A 228 -9.34 7.68 -18.15
N GLU A 229 -9.69 6.39 -18.12
CA GLU A 229 -11.01 5.87 -18.52
C GLU A 229 -11.40 6.25 -19.95
N ASP A 230 -10.41 6.37 -20.85
CA ASP A 230 -10.65 6.69 -22.25
C ASP A 230 -11.08 5.44 -23.03
N GLU A 231 -12.22 5.50 -23.74
CA GLU A 231 -12.81 4.37 -24.47
C GLU A 231 -11.87 3.67 -25.47
N ARG A 232 -10.80 4.33 -25.93
CA ARG A 232 -9.80 3.73 -26.82
C ARG A 232 -9.02 2.59 -26.20
N TRP A 233 -9.01 2.44 -24.87
CA TRP A 233 -8.24 1.40 -24.20
C TRP A 233 -8.60 -0.01 -24.69
N LYS A 234 -9.87 -0.27 -25.05
CA LYS A 234 -10.33 -1.59 -25.53
C LYS A 234 -9.74 -1.94 -26.90
N ALA A 235 -9.61 -0.94 -27.78
CA ALA A 235 -8.95 -1.10 -29.08
C ALA A 235 -7.42 -1.12 -28.94
N SER A 236 -6.87 -0.32 -28.02
CA SER A 236 -5.44 -0.29 -27.71
C SER A 236 -4.94 -1.65 -27.17
N ALA A 237 -5.70 -2.28 -26.29
CA ALA A 237 -5.41 -3.62 -25.76
C ALA A 237 -5.19 -4.66 -26.87
N ARG A 238 -6.11 -4.72 -27.84
CA ARG A 238 -6.03 -5.66 -28.98
C ARG A 238 -4.84 -5.37 -29.87
N ARG A 239 -4.62 -4.10 -30.24
CA ARG A 239 -3.43 -3.68 -31.01
C ARG A 239 -2.13 -4.02 -30.28
N LEU A 240 -2.09 -3.83 -28.96
CA LEU A 240 -0.93 -4.14 -28.12
C LEU A 240 -0.65 -5.66 -28.13
N ALA A 241 -1.68 -6.48 -27.96
CA ALA A 241 -1.55 -7.94 -27.96
C ALA A 241 -1.13 -8.50 -29.32
N GLU A 242 -1.64 -7.93 -30.42
CA GLU A 242 -1.24 -8.30 -31.78
C GLU A 242 0.23 -7.97 -32.06
N ALA A 243 0.71 -6.81 -31.60
CA ALA A 243 2.07 -6.36 -31.86
C ALA A 243 3.12 -6.97 -30.93
N PHE A 244 2.73 -7.30 -29.70
CA PHE A 244 3.60 -7.84 -28.66
C PHE A 244 2.95 -9.08 -28.03
N PRO A 245 2.79 -10.18 -28.79
CA PRO A 245 2.10 -11.38 -28.33
C PRO A 245 2.78 -12.07 -27.13
N GLU A 246 4.03 -11.73 -26.83
CA GLU A 246 4.77 -12.19 -25.65
C GLU A 246 4.49 -11.38 -24.38
N LEU A 247 3.76 -10.25 -24.46
CA LEU A 247 3.40 -9.43 -23.32
C LEU A 247 2.11 -9.96 -22.69
N SER A 248 2.22 -10.64 -21.54
CA SER A 248 1.06 -11.25 -20.86
C SER A 248 -0.01 -10.23 -20.49
N LEU A 249 0.38 -9.03 -20.04
CA LEU A 249 -0.52 -7.90 -19.76
C LEU A 249 -1.45 -7.59 -20.94
N ALA A 250 -0.94 -7.64 -22.17
CA ALA A 250 -1.74 -7.26 -23.33
C ALA A 250 -2.92 -8.22 -23.53
N TRP A 251 -2.71 -9.52 -23.33
CA TRP A 251 -3.77 -10.52 -23.39
C TRP A 251 -4.74 -10.44 -22.21
N GLU A 252 -4.24 -10.15 -21.01
CA GLU A 252 -5.09 -9.86 -19.84
C GLU A 252 -6.04 -8.68 -20.13
N GLU A 253 -5.50 -7.62 -20.70
CA GLU A 253 -6.25 -6.43 -21.08
C GLU A 253 -7.28 -6.68 -22.18
N VAL A 254 -6.96 -7.52 -23.17
CA VAL A 254 -7.96 -7.99 -24.14
C VAL A 254 -9.08 -8.75 -23.42
N SER A 255 -8.74 -9.57 -22.42
CA SER A 255 -9.76 -10.31 -21.66
C SER A 255 -10.70 -9.38 -20.90
N PHE A 256 -10.19 -8.32 -20.25
CA PHE A 256 -11.03 -7.34 -19.57
C PHE A 256 -11.91 -6.53 -20.54
N ALA A 257 -11.36 -6.14 -21.71
CA ALA A 257 -12.16 -5.50 -22.75
C ALA A 257 -13.29 -6.43 -23.22
N ALA A 258 -12.98 -7.70 -23.46
CA ALA A 258 -13.93 -8.71 -23.89
C ALA A 258 -15.01 -8.98 -22.83
N PHE A 259 -14.67 -9.01 -21.53
CA PHE A 259 -15.65 -9.14 -20.45
C PHE A 259 -16.64 -7.97 -20.44
N GLN A 260 -16.16 -6.72 -20.53
CA GLN A 260 -17.05 -5.54 -20.57
C GLN A 260 -17.96 -5.53 -21.80
N GLU A 261 -17.50 -6.09 -22.91
CA GLU A 261 -18.26 -6.19 -24.16
C GLU A 261 -19.15 -7.46 -24.22
N GLY A 262 -19.14 -8.31 -23.18
CA GLY A 262 -19.90 -9.57 -23.15
C GLY A 262 -19.36 -10.66 -24.08
N LYS A 263 -18.13 -10.53 -24.57
CA LYS A 263 -17.49 -11.45 -25.53
C LYS A 263 -16.73 -12.57 -24.80
N GLY A 264 -17.47 -13.49 -24.18
CA GLY A 264 -16.89 -14.58 -23.38
C GLY A 264 -15.85 -15.45 -24.12
N GLU A 265 -16.08 -15.76 -25.40
CA GLU A 265 -15.15 -16.54 -26.23
C GLU A 265 -13.81 -15.81 -26.44
N GLU A 266 -13.84 -14.51 -26.73
CA GLU A 266 -12.64 -13.69 -26.89
C GLU A 266 -11.87 -13.59 -25.57
N ALA A 267 -12.58 -13.40 -24.45
CA ALA A 267 -11.96 -13.37 -23.12
C ALA A 267 -11.23 -14.68 -22.81
N LYS A 268 -11.88 -15.82 -23.10
CA LYS A 268 -11.29 -17.15 -22.94
C LYS A 268 -10.02 -17.31 -23.77
N GLU A 269 -10.06 -16.99 -25.06
CA GLU A 269 -8.88 -17.10 -25.94
C GLU A 269 -7.73 -16.23 -25.47
N ALA A 270 -8.01 -14.99 -25.05
CA ALA A 270 -7.00 -14.08 -24.53
C ALA A 270 -6.37 -14.63 -23.24
N LEU A 271 -7.17 -15.13 -22.29
CA LEU A 271 -6.67 -15.71 -21.04
C LEU A 271 -5.84 -16.97 -21.27
N LEU A 272 -6.20 -17.82 -22.23
CA LEU A 272 -5.39 -18.97 -22.61
C LEU A 272 -4.03 -18.56 -23.17
N LYS A 273 -3.95 -17.47 -23.95
CA LYS A 273 -2.69 -16.89 -24.42
C LYS A 273 -1.87 -16.30 -23.27
N ALA A 274 -2.51 -15.59 -22.34
CA ALA A 274 -1.86 -15.07 -21.13
C ALA A 274 -1.28 -16.19 -20.25
N LEU A 275 -2.03 -17.28 -20.07
CA LEU A 275 -1.60 -18.48 -19.34
C LEU A 275 -0.46 -19.23 -20.02
N ALA A 276 -0.41 -19.24 -21.35
CA ALA A 276 0.73 -19.82 -22.08
C ALA A 276 2.05 -19.08 -21.78
N LEU A 277 1.97 -17.79 -21.40
CA LEU A 277 3.11 -16.98 -21.00
C LEU A 277 3.38 -17.05 -19.50
N ARG A 278 2.33 -17.11 -18.67
CA ARG A 278 2.41 -17.18 -17.20
C ARG A 278 1.46 -18.27 -16.65
N PRO A 279 1.84 -19.55 -16.70
CA PRO A 279 0.94 -20.65 -16.34
C PRO A 279 0.57 -20.72 -14.86
N ASP A 280 1.38 -20.11 -14.00
CA ASP A 280 1.18 -20.13 -12.53
C ASP A 280 0.63 -18.81 -11.99
N TYR A 281 0.20 -17.89 -12.86
CA TYR A 281 -0.43 -16.64 -12.41
C TYR A 281 -1.90 -16.87 -12.08
N TRP A 282 -2.21 -16.94 -10.79
CA TRP A 282 -3.52 -17.35 -10.27
C TRP A 282 -4.69 -16.50 -10.79
N LEU A 283 -4.48 -15.19 -11.00
CA LEU A 283 -5.55 -14.28 -11.43
C LEU A 283 -6.06 -14.63 -12.83
N TYR A 284 -5.18 -15.12 -13.73
CA TYR A 284 -5.60 -15.60 -15.06
C TYR A 284 -6.50 -16.82 -14.97
N TRP A 285 -6.26 -17.72 -14.00
CA TRP A 285 -7.13 -18.87 -13.77
C TRP A 285 -8.49 -18.44 -13.21
N THR A 286 -8.51 -17.47 -12.28
CA THR A 286 -9.76 -16.90 -11.77
C THR A 286 -10.61 -16.31 -12.89
N ASN A 287 -10.00 -15.47 -13.74
CA ASN A 287 -10.68 -14.85 -14.88
C ASN A 287 -11.06 -15.89 -15.94
N LEU A 288 -10.25 -16.93 -16.14
CA LEU A 288 -10.59 -18.02 -17.07
C LEU A 288 -11.84 -18.77 -16.60
N GLY A 289 -12.04 -18.89 -15.29
CA GLY A 289 -13.28 -19.39 -14.70
C GLY A 289 -14.50 -18.59 -15.16
N TRP A 290 -14.43 -17.27 -15.05
CA TRP A 290 -15.47 -16.36 -15.54
C TRP A 290 -15.70 -16.47 -17.05
N ALA A 291 -14.63 -16.55 -17.84
CA ALA A 291 -14.76 -16.72 -19.29
C ALA A 291 -15.48 -18.04 -19.64
N TYR A 292 -15.13 -19.15 -18.98
CA TYR A 292 -15.83 -20.42 -19.18
C TYR A 292 -17.30 -20.33 -18.77
N TYR A 293 -17.61 -19.69 -17.65
CA TYR A 293 -18.99 -19.45 -17.21
C TYR A 293 -19.80 -18.69 -18.27
N LEU A 294 -19.28 -17.58 -18.80
CA LEU A 294 -19.95 -16.80 -19.86
C LEU A 294 -20.16 -17.58 -21.15
N THR A 295 -19.30 -18.57 -21.42
CA THR A 295 -19.43 -19.47 -22.59
C THR A 295 -20.29 -20.71 -22.30
N GLY A 296 -20.85 -20.83 -21.09
CA GLY A 296 -21.72 -21.93 -20.67
C GLY A 296 -20.99 -23.22 -20.23
N ASP A 297 -19.66 -23.21 -20.12
CA ASP A 297 -18.86 -24.37 -19.71
C ASP A 297 -18.57 -24.34 -18.20
N LEU A 298 -19.63 -24.50 -17.41
CA LEU A 298 -19.57 -24.46 -15.95
C LEU A 298 -18.60 -25.49 -15.32
N PRO A 299 -18.46 -26.74 -15.82
CA PRO A 299 -17.46 -27.67 -15.33
C PRO A 299 -16.03 -27.15 -15.48
N ARG A 300 -15.67 -26.53 -16.61
CA ARG A 300 -14.35 -25.92 -16.77
C ARG A 300 -14.17 -24.65 -15.96
N ALA A 301 -15.25 -23.90 -15.72
CA ALA A 301 -15.21 -22.75 -14.80
C ALA A 301 -14.77 -23.18 -13.39
N ILE A 302 -15.36 -24.26 -12.88
CA ILE A 302 -14.99 -24.86 -11.58
C ILE A 302 -13.53 -25.32 -11.59
N GLN A 303 -13.08 -26.04 -12.62
CA GLN A 303 -11.69 -26.51 -12.71
C GLN A 303 -10.67 -25.35 -12.74
N ALA A 304 -10.99 -24.28 -13.46
CA ALA A 304 -10.16 -23.09 -13.51
C ALA A 304 -10.08 -22.41 -12.13
N SER A 305 -11.20 -22.25 -11.43
CA SER A 305 -11.22 -21.72 -10.07
C SER A 305 -10.51 -22.64 -9.05
N GLU A 306 -10.62 -23.97 -9.18
CA GLU A 306 -9.87 -24.93 -8.38
C GLU A 306 -8.36 -24.79 -8.58
N ARG A 307 -7.91 -24.56 -9.83
CA ARG A 307 -6.50 -24.27 -10.12
C ARG A 307 -6.07 -22.93 -9.52
N ALA A 308 -6.90 -21.90 -9.58
CA ALA A 308 -6.61 -20.59 -8.99
C ALA A 308 -6.39 -20.69 -7.48
N VAL A 309 -7.30 -21.33 -6.73
CA VAL A 309 -7.16 -21.49 -5.27
C VAL A 309 -6.00 -22.41 -4.88
N ALA A 310 -5.59 -23.34 -5.74
CA ALA A 310 -4.41 -24.18 -5.52
C ALA A 310 -3.10 -23.41 -5.69
N LEU A 311 -3.04 -22.46 -6.63
CA LEU A 311 -1.89 -21.59 -6.87
C LEU A 311 -1.76 -20.49 -5.81
N SER A 312 -2.88 -19.85 -5.46
CA SER A 312 -2.94 -18.80 -4.45
C SER A 312 -4.27 -18.86 -3.70
N PRO A 313 -4.31 -19.45 -2.50
CA PRO A 313 -5.49 -19.42 -1.65
C PRO A 313 -5.81 -17.97 -1.23
N ASN A 314 -6.86 -17.38 -1.77
CA ASN A 314 -7.35 -16.05 -1.41
C ASN A 314 -8.89 -15.99 -1.41
N ALA A 315 -9.46 -14.99 -0.75
CA ALA A 315 -10.90 -14.88 -0.56
C ALA A 315 -11.66 -14.77 -1.89
N THR A 316 -11.24 -13.87 -2.80
CA THR A 316 -11.84 -13.67 -4.12
C THR A 316 -11.94 -14.98 -4.92
N ALA A 317 -10.86 -15.76 -4.99
CA ALA A 317 -10.84 -17.02 -5.73
C ALA A 317 -11.77 -18.08 -5.10
N TYR A 318 -11.88 -18.14 -3.77
CA TYR A 318 -12.83 -19.01 -3.10
C TYR A 318 -14.28 -18.54 -3.23
N TYR A 319 -14.56 -17.24 -3.27
CA TYR A 319 -15.90 -16.71 -3.57
C TYR A 319 -16.34 -17.12 -4.98
N ASN A 320 -15.48 -16.98 -5.98
CA ASN A 320 -15.77 -17.41 -7.36
C ASN A 320 -15.98 -18.93 -7.46
N LEU A 321 -15.14 -19.73 -6.78
CA LEU A 321 -15.34 -21.17 -6.71
C LEU A 321 -16.69 -21.53 -6.04
N GLY A 322 -17.05 -20.82 -4.97
CA GLY A 322 -18.33 -20.98 -4.29
C GLY A 322 -19.51 -20.67 -5.20
N LEU A 323 -19.42 -19.57 -5.96
CA LEU A 323 -20.43 -19.15 -6.93
C LEU A 323 -20.64 -20.21 -8.01
N PHE A 324 -19.56 -20.63 -8.68
CA PHE A 324 -19.68 -21.62 -9.76
C PHE A 324 -20.21 -22.96 -9.25
N LYS A 325 -19.82 -23.40 -8.05
CA LYS A 325 -20.38 -24.61 -7.42
C LYS A 325 -21.86 -24.44 -7.04
N ALA A 326 -22.26 -23.25 -6.58
CA ALA A 326 -23.66 -22.96 -6.26
C ALA A 326 -24.55 -23.02 -7.51
N ILE A 327 -24.12 -22.36 -8.60
CA ILE A 327 -24.80 -22.40 -9.90
C ILE A 327 -24.87 -23.84 -10.43
N TYR A 328 -23.80 -24.62 -10.24
CA TYR A 328 -23.75 -26.03 -10.67
C TYR A 328 -24.67 -26.95 -9.85
N GLY A 329 -25.16 -26.49 -8.68
CA GLY A 329 -25.98 -27.30 -7.77
C GLY A 329 -25.19 -28.06 -6.70
N ASP A 330 -23.87 -27.89 -6.62
CA ASP A 330 -22.99 -28.50 -5.62
C ASP A 330 -23.06 -27.71 -4.29
N PHE A 331 -24.12 -27.96 -3.53
CA PHE A 331 -24.35 -27.30 -2.24
C PHE A 331 -23.19 -27.47 -1.26
N LEU A 332 -22.64 -28.68 -1.12
CA LEU A 332 -21.59 -28.95 -0.14
C LEU A 332 -20.26 -28.31 -0.54
N GLY A 333 -19.89 -28.38 -1.81
CA GLY A 333 -18.69 -27.74 -2.32
C GLY A 333 -18.78 -26.22 -2.28
N ALA A 334 -19.93 -25.65 -2.66
CA ALA A 334 -20.16 -24.20 -2.57
C ALA A 334 -20.03 -23.70 -1.13
N LYS A 335 -20.67 -24.39 -0.18
CA LYS A 335 -20.53 -24.08 1.25
C LYS A 335 -19.08 -24.15 1.71
N ALA A 336 -18.34 -25.19 1.32
CA ALA A 336 -16.94 -25.35 1.70
C ALA A 336 -16.06 -24.21 1.16
N ALA A 337 -16.29 -23.80 -0.09
CA ALA A 337 -15.59 -22.68 -0.71
C ALA A 337 -15.93 -21.34 -0.03
N TYR A 338 -17.21 -21.04 0.19
CA TYR A 338 -17.62 -19.82 0.91
C TYR A 338 -17.11 -19.77 2.34
N ASP A 339 -17.10 -20.89 3.07
CA ASP A 339 -16.50 -20.95 4.41
C ASP A 339 -15.00 -20.65 4.38
N ARG A 340 -14.28 -21.04 3.32
CA ARG A 340 -12.87 -20.70 3.13
C ARG A 340 -12.70 -19.22 2.79
N ALA A 341 -13.54 -18.69 1.90
CA ALA A 341 -13.53 -17.28 1.53
C ALA A 341 -13.72 -16.37 2.75
N LEU A 342 -14.79 -16.58 3.52
CA LEU A 342 -15.13 -15.80 4.72
C LEU A 342 -14.05 -15.82 5.80
N ARG A 343 -13.22 -16.87 5.88
CA ARG A 343 -12.09 -16.94 6.83
C ARG A 343 -10.85 -16.21 6.36
N LEU A 344 -10.70 -15.98 5.07
CA LEU A 344 -9.56 -15.27 4.46
C LEU A 344 -9.87 -13.78 4.29
N ASP A 345 -11.14 -13.47 4.07
CA ASP A 345 -11.66 -12.13 3.85
C ASP A 345 -11.51 -11.26 5.10
N GLN A 346 -10.90 -10.08 4.94
CA GLN A 346 -10.74 -9.08 6.01
C GLN A 346 -11.90 -8.08 6.06
N GLY A 347 -12.96 -8.31 5.28
CA GLY A 347 -14.12 -7.44 5.14
C GLY A 347 -14.17 -6.66 3.83
N GLU A 348 -13.36 -7.05 2.83
CA GLU A 348 -13.17 -6.30 1.58
C GLU A 348 -13.80 -7.02 0.37
N ASP A 349 -13.84 -8.35 0.36
CA ASP A 349 -14.18 -9.14 -0.83
C ASP A 349 -15.66 -9.59 -0.89
N TYR A 350 -16.29 -9.86 0.27
CA TYR A 350 -17.67 -10.34 0.31
C TYR A 350 -18.72 -9.43 -0.37
N PRO A 351 -18.58 -8.09 -0.45
CA PRO A 351 -19.57 -7.25 -1.11
C PRO A 351 -19.74 -7.60 -2.60
N GLU A 352 -18.65 -7.82 -3.33
CA GLU A 352 -18.73 -8.22 -4.73
C GLU A 352 -19.32 -9.63 -4.87
N ALA A 353 -18.94 -10.56 -3.98
CA ALA A 353 -19.53 -11.90 -3.97
C ALA A 353 -21.05 -11.91 -3.72
N LEU A 354 -21.57 -10.99 -2.89
CA LEU A 354 -23.01 -10.83 -2.67
C LEU A 354 -23.73 -10.29 -3.90
N LYS A 355 -23.12 -9.33 -4.60
CA LYS A 355 -23.61 -8.78 -5.85
C LYS A 355 -23.62 -9.84 -6.96
N ASP A 356 -22.54 -10.59 -7.09
CA ASP A 356 -22.41 -11.71 -8.03
C ASP A 356 -23.47 -12.80 -7.82
N LEU A 357 -23.93 -13.00 -6.58
CA LEU A 357 -25.01 -13.92 -6.22
C LEU A 357 -26.40 -13.31 -6.42
N GLU A 358 -26.55 -11.99 -6.26
CA GLU A 358 -27.79 -11.27 -6.50
C GLU A 358 -28.19 -11.27 -7.98
N GLU A 359 -27.21 -11.22 -8.88
CA GLU A 359 -27.42 -11.24 -10.33
C GLU A 359 -27.80 -12.63 -10.89
N ARG A 360 -28.06 -13.61 -10.01
CA ARG A 360 -28.29 -15.02 -10.37
C ARG A 360 -29.68 -15.47 -9.98
N GLU A 361 -30.28 -16.28 -10.85
CA GLU A 361 -31.64 -16.79 -10.65
C GLU A 361 -31.65 -18.20 -10.03
N GLU A 362 -30.50 -18.90 -10.04
CA GLU A 362 -30.39 -20.25 -9.52
C GLU A 362 -30.77 -20.31 -8.04
N PRO A 363 -31.54 -21.33 -7.58
CA PRO A 363 -32.01 -21.40 -6.19
C PRO A 363 -30.89 -21.30 -5.16
N LEU A 364 -29.76 -21.95 -5.42
CA LEU A 364 -28.62 -21.93 -4.50
C LEU A 364 -27.92 -20.58 -4.45
N ALA A 365 -28.03 -19.73 -5.48
CA ALA A 365 -27.47 -18.39 -5.41
C ALA A 365 -28.19 -17.54 -4.35
N LEU A 366 -29.53 -17.56 -4.33
CA LEU A 366 -30.32 -16.88 -3.28
C LEU A 366 -30.02 -17.45 -1.89
N PHE A 367 -29.88 -18.78 -1.76
CA PHE A 367 -29.49 -19.39 -0.50
C PHE A 367 -28.11 -18.89 -0.04
N PHE A 368 -27.10 -18.89 -0.92
CA PHE A 368 -25.76 -18.48 -0.55
C PHE A 368 -25.62 -16.97 -0.35
N ARG A 369 -26.47 -16.16 -1.00
CA ARG A 369 -26.59 -14.73 -0.68
C ARG A 369 -27.03 -14.53 0.76
N ALA A 370 -28.05 -15.26 1.22
CA ALA A 370 -28.47 -15.25 2.62
C ALA A 370 -27.37 -15.79 3.56
N TYR A 371 -26.66 -16.85 3.13
CA TYR A 371 -25.58 -17.47 3.88
C TYR A 371 -24.40 -16.52 4.14
N LEU A 372 -23.98 -15.78 3.12
CA LEU A 372 -22.92 -14.78 3.21
C LEU A 372 -23.40 -13.58 4.04
N ALA A 373 -24.59 -13.04 3.75
CA ALA A 373 -25.16 -11.92 4.49
C ALA A 373 -25.22 -12.20 6.01
N GLU A 374 -25.63 -13.41 6.40
CA GLU A 374 -25.67 -13.84 7.80
C GLU A 374 -24.28 -13.76 8.46
N ARG A 375 -23.25 -14.22 7.75
CA ARG A 375 -21.88 -14.36 8.26
C ARG A 375 -21.09 -13.08 8.19
N THR A 376 -21.51 -12.12 7.40
CA THR A 376 -20.88 -10.79 7.29
C THR A 376 -21.60 -9.76 8.17
N GLY A 377 -22.68 -10.15 8.86
CA GLY A 377 -23.44 -9.26 9.75
C GLY A 377 -24.52 -8.43 9.04
N LEU A 378 -24.84 -8.73 7.79
CA LEU A 378 -25.90 -8.07 7.02
C LEU A 378 -27.28 -8.72 7.27
N GLU A 379 -28.34 -8.07 6.77
CA GLU A 379 -29.71 -8.58 6.92
C GLU A 379 -29.97 -9.86 6.11
N ALA A 380 -29.93 -11.01 6.78
CA ALA A 380 -30.12 -12.32 6.14
C ALA A 380 -31.54 -12.90 6.25
N GLU A 381 -32.33 -12.48 7.24
CA GLU A 381 -33.67 -13.04 7.48
C GLU A 381 -34.61 -12.88 6.27
N PRO A 382 -34.73 -11.69 5.64
CA PRO A 382 -35.56 -11.53 4.45
C PRO A 382 -35.13 -12.46 3.31
N LEU A 383 -33.83 -12.68 3.12
CA LEU A 383 -33.27 -13.53 2.06
C LEU A 383 -33.59 -15.02 2.30
N TYR A 384 -33.43 -15.51 3.53
CA TYR A 384 -33.81 -16.89 3.85
C TYR A 384 -35.32 -17.12 3.74
N ARG A 385 -36.15 -16.14 4.11
CA ARG A 385 -37.61 -16.23 3.93
C ARG A 385 -37.98 -16.27 2.45
N ALA A 386 -37.41 -15.39 1.63
CA ALA A 386 -37.60 -15.39 0.19
C ALA A 386 -37.20 -16.73 -0.44
N PHE A 387 -36.07 -17.31 -0.02
CA PHE A 387 -35.65 -18.64 -0.48
C PHE A 387 -36.67 -19.73 -0.13
N LEU A 388 -37.22 -19.72 1.09
CA LEU A 388 -38.20 -20.72 1.52
C LEU A 388 -39.56 -20.56 0.84
N GLU A 389 -39.96 -19.33 0.52
CA GLU A 389 -41.19 -19.04 -0.23
C GLU A 389 -41.08 -19.49 -1.68
N ALA A 390 -39.97 -19.17 -2.35
CA ALA A 390 -39.73 -19.55 -3.74
C ALA A 390 -39.45 -21.06 -3.89
N TYR A 391 -38.71 -21.65 -2.94
CA TYR A 391 -38.16 -23.01 -3.07
C TYR A 391 -38.45 -23.92 -1.85
N PRO A 392 -39.71 -24.08 -1.41
CA PRO A 392 -40.06 -24.74 -0.15
C PRO A 392 -39.67 -26.24 -0.08
N ARG A 393 -39.51 -26.89 -1.23
CA ARG A 393 -39.16 -28.31 -1.38
C ARG A 393 -37.69 -28.55 -1.76
N HIS A 394 -36.91 -27.49 -1.95
CA HIS A 394 -35.49 -27.64 -2.30
C HIS A 394 -34.72 -28.29 -1.13
N PRO A 395 -33.72 -29.16 -1.37
CA PRO A 395 -32.94 -29.81 -0.29
C PRO A 395 -32.33 -28.82 0.72
N ALA A 396 -31.89 -27.64 0.26
CA ALA A 396 -31.35 -26.58 1.11
C ALA A 396 -32.40 -25.88 2.02
N ALA A 397 -33.71 -26.12 1.82
CA ALA A 397 -34.76 -25.50 2.65
C ALA A 397 -34.66 -25.89 4.13
N PHE A 398 -34.15 -27.09 4.43
CA PHE A 398 -33.88 -27.48 5.81
C PHE A 398 -32.82 -26.59 6.46
N ALA A 399 -31.72 -26.32 5.74
CA ALA A 399 -30.65 -25.46 6.22
C ALA A 399 -31.13 -24.02 6.41
N ALA A 400 -31.94 -23.49 5.48
CA ALA A 400 -32.50 -22.14 5.58
C ALA A 400 -33.45 -21.99 6.79
N ARG A 401 -34.33 -22.98 7.06
CA ARG A 401 -35.19 -22.98 8.25
C ARG A 401 -34.37 -22.98 9.54
N ARG A 402 -33.29 -23.78 9.57
CA ARG A 402 -32.39 -23.82 10.73
C ARG A 402 -31.69 -22.48 10.93
N ALA A 403 -31.18 -21.86 9.86
CA ALA A 403 -30.54 -20.54 9.94
C ALA A 403 -31.51 -19.47 10.48
N LEU A 404 -32.75 -19.44 9.99
CA LEU A 404 -33.79 -18.54 10.51
C LEU A 404 -34.10 -18.78 11.99
N ALA A 405 -34.16 -20.04 12.43
CA ALA A 405 -34.37 -20.35 13.84
C ALA A 405 -33.20 -19.84 14.71
N THR A 406 -31.96 -20.00 14.24
CA THR A 406 -30.76 -19.46 14.90
C THR A 406 -30.79 -17.94 14.96
N LEU A 407 -31.14 -17.26 13.87
CA LEU A 407 -31.23 -15.79 13.83
C LEU A 407 -32.29 -15.26 14.79
N LYS A 408 -33.46 -15.91 14.86
CA LYS A 408 -34.53 -15.55 15.81
C LYS A 408 -34.17 -15.79 17.27
N ALA A 409 -33.37 -16.82 17.55
CA ALA A 409 -32.83 -17.09 18.87
C ALA A 409 -31.56 -16.27 19.18
N GLY A 410 -31.09 -15.50 18.20
CA GLY A 410 -29.92 -14.65 18.29
C GLY A 410 -30.11 -13.49 19.27
N GLY A 411 -29.04 -12.75 19.48
CA GLY A 411 -29.06 -11.60 20.36
C GLY A 411 -27.83 -10.74 20.19
N LEU A 412 -27.98 -9.49 20.58
CA LEU A 412 -26.94 -8.46 20.55
C LEU A 412 -26.80 -7.87 21.95
N SER A 413 -25.57 -7.80 22.45
CA SER A 413 -25.26 -7.13 23.71
C SER A 413 -24.19 -6.07 23.52
N LEU A 414 -24.32 -5.00 24.28
CA LEU A 414 -23.37 -3.90 24.37
C LEU A 414 -23.07 -3.66 25.85
N GLU A 415 -21.79 -3.69 26.21
CA GLU A 415 -21.29 -3.35 27.53
C GLU A 415 -20.26 -2.22 27.40
N VAL A 416 -20.35 -1.20 28.25
CA VAL A 416 -19.33 -0.16 28.35
C VAL A 416 -18.31 -0.61 29.39
N GLU A 417 -17.15 -1.06 28.94
CA GLU A 417 -16.10 -1.56 29.85
C GLU A 417 -15.43 -0.41 30.60
N ARG A 418 -15.09 0.67 29.87
CA ARG A 418 -14.34 1.81 30.40
C ARG A 418 -14.74 3.11 29.70
N LEU A 419 -14.52 4.22 30.39
CA LEU A 419 -14.61 5.56 29.80
C LEU A 419 -13.25 6.23 29.90
N THR A 420 -12.65 6.62 28.77
CA THR A 420 -11.27 7.12 28.69
C THR A 420 -11.22 8.54 28.12
N LEU A 421 -10.11 9.25 28.35
CA LEU A 421 -9.83 10.56 27.70
C LEU A 421 -9.12 10.42 26.36
N VAL A 422 -8.44 9.29 26.17
CA VAL A 422 -7.71 8.93 24.97
C VAL A 422 -8.01 7.45 24.69
N PRO A 423 -8.24 7.06 23.43
CA PRO A 423 -8.48 5.65 23.07
C PRO A 423 -7.39 4.71 23.63
N GLY A 424 -7.80 3.64 24.31
CA GLY A 424 -6.88 2.67 24.93
C GLY A 424 -6.31 3.11 26.29
N GLY A 425 -6.68 4.30 26.79
CA GLY A 425 -6.21 4.84 28.06
C GLY A 425 -6.82 4.17 29.31
N PRO A 426 -6.41 4.58 30.51
CA PRO A 426 -7.07 4.15 31.74
C PRO A 426 -8.47 4.77 31.87
N ASP A 427 -9.32 4.14 32.69
CA ASP A 427 -10.61 4.74 33.05
C ASP A 427 -10.38 6.10 33.73
N ALA A 428 -11.04 7.13 33.22
CA ALA A 428 -10.76 8.52 33.55
C ALA A 428 -11.87 9.17 34.40
N ARG A 429 -12.85 8.40 34.88
CA ARG A 429 -13.91 8.93 35.74
C ARG A 429 -13.35 9.42 37.09
N PRO A 430 -13.91 10.50 37.68
CA PRO A 430 -14.93 11.39 37.11
C PRO A 430 -14.36 12.35 36.04
N PHE A 431 -15.20 12.79 35.10
CA PHE A 431 -14.80 13.68 33.99
C PHE A 431 -14.89 15.16 34.38
N ARG A 432 -14.30 16.03 33.55
CA ARG A 432 -14.35 17.49 33.65
C ARG A 432 -14.92 18.14 32.39
N ALA A 433 -15.42 19.37 32.51
CA ALA A 433 -15.96 20.10 31.39
C ALA A 433 -14.90 20.38 30.30
N GLY A 434 -15.27 20.11 29.04
CA GLY A 434 -14.41 20.20 27.86
C GLY A 434 -13.56 18.97 27.59
N GLU A 435 -13.73 17.88 28.35
CA GLU A 435 -13.02 16.62 28.10
C GLU A 435 -13.75 15.73 27.10
N ALA A 436 -13.05 15.21 26.09
CA ALA A 436 -13.59 14.17 25.23
C ALA A 436 -13.71 12.86 26.01
N ILE A 437 -14.92 12.33 26.08
CA ILE A 437 -15.23 11.06 26.72
C ILE A 437 -15.29 10.00 25.62
N PHE A 438 -14.35 9.07 25.63
CA PHE A 438 -14.30 7.93 24.72
C PHE A 438 -14.83 6.68 25.44
N PRO A 439 -16.03 6.18 25.09
CA PRO A 439 -16.52 4.91 25.62
C PRO A 439 -15.81 3.73 24.95
N GLU A 440 -15.16 2.89 25.73
CA GLU A 440 -14.67 1.59 25.27
C GLU A 440 -15.75 0.54 25.49
N VAL A 441 -16.22 -0.05 24.40
CA VAL A 441 -17.37 -0.96 24.43
C VAL A 441 -16.99 -2.35 23.98
N ARG A 442 -17.62 -3.33 24.62
CA ARG A 442 -17.66 -4.72 24.19
C ARG A 442 -19.00 -5.01 23.53
N LEU A 443 -18.94 -5.36 22.27
CA LEU A 443 -20.08 -5.78 21.47
C LEU A 443 -20.04 -7.30 21.32
N GLU A 444 -21.15 -7.99 21.54
CA GLU A 444 -21.27 -9.42 21.27
C GLU A 444 -22.55 -9.71 20.50
N GLY A 445 -22.44 -10.54 19.46
CA GLY A 445 -23.55 -10.94 18.59
C GLY A 445 -23.67 -12.46 18.49
N ARG A 446 -24.91 -12.96 18.45
CA ARG A 446 -25.24 -14.37 18.25
C ARG A 446 -26.22 -14.50 17.07
N PRO A 447 -25.94 -15.31 16.04
CA PRO A 447 -24.73 -16.11 15.85
C PRO A 447 -23.49 -15.29 15.47
N TYR A 448 -23.66 -14.09 14.92
CA TYR A 448 -22.60 -13.17 14.51
C TYR A 448 -22.98 -11.73 14.88
N LEU A 449 -21.99 -10.85 14.93
CA LEU A 449 -22.19 -9.42 15.10
C LEU A 449 -22.82 -8.82 13.84
N ARG A 450 -23.76 -7.89 14.02
CA ARG A 450 -24.50 -7.24 12.94
C ARG A 450 -23.80 -5.94 12.52
N GLN A 451 -23.67 -5.66 11.22
CA GLN A 451 -23.17 -4.37 10.74
C GLN A 451 -24.18 -3.27 11.11
N ALA A 452 -23.69 -2.29 11.87
CA ALA A 452 -24.45 -1.15 12.34
C ALA A 452 -23.50 -0.02 12.75
N SER A 453 -24.05 1.18 12.93
CA SER A 453 -23.31 2.29 13.53
C SER A 453 -23.36 2.23 15.06
N LEU A 454 -22.26 2.68 15.66
CA LEU A 454 -22.13 2.90 17.09
C LEU A 454 -22.35 4.38 17.39
N PHE A 455 -23.27 4.66 18.31
CA PHE A 455 -23.66 6.00 18.68
C PHE A 455 -23.27 6.29 20.11
N THR A 456 -22.82 7.51 20.37
CA THR A 456 -22.65 8.03 21.73
C THR A 456 -23.45 9.31 21.85
N ALA A 457 -24.33 9.39 22.85
CA ALA A 457 -25.15 10.56 23.11
C ALA A 457 -25.01 11.00 24.57
N LEU A 458 -25.02 12.32 24.79
CA LEU A 458 -24.93 12.92 26.11
C LEU A 458 -26.21 13.70 26.41
N TYR A 459 -26.79 13.48 27.58
CA TYR A 459 -28.00 14.15 28.03
C TYR A 459 -27.74 14.94 29.31
N ARG A 460 -28.30 16.15 29.39
CA ARG A 460 -28.31 16.99 30.59
C ARG A 460 -29.74 17.40 30.88
N GLU A 461 -30.20 17.18 32.11
CA GLU A 461 -31.58 17.49 32.54
C GLU A 461 -32.65 16.91 31.59
N GLY A 462 -32.38 15.73 31.03
CA GLY A 462 -33.27 15.04 30.09
C GLY A 462 -33.22 15.56 28.64
N ARG A 463 -32.42 16.59 28.34
CA ARG A 463 -32.20 17.09 26.96
C ARG A 463 -30.92 16.52 26.38
N LYS A 464 -30.95 16.07 25.13
CA LYS A 464 -29.75 15.63 24.40
C LYS A 464 -28.90 16.87 24.06
N VAL A 465 -27.64 16.89 24.48
CA VAL A 465 -26.72 18.02 24.29
C VAL A 465 -25.60 17.71 23.30
N ALA A 466 -25.26 16.44 23.11
CA ALA A 466 -24.29 15.99 22.12
C ALA A 466 -24.69 14.60 21.60
N GLU A 467 -24.39 14.31 20.35
CA GLU A 467 -24.52 12.99 19.74
C GLU A 467 -23.52 12.85 18.61
N GLU A 468 -22.82 11.72 18.58
CA GLU A 468 -21.89 11.37 17.53
C GLU A 468 -22.15 9.93 17.08
N GLU A 469 -21.80 9.64 15.82
CA GLU A 469 -22.02 8.35 15.17
C GLU A 469 -20.75 7.89 14.44
N LYS A 470 -20.45 6.60 14.52
CA LYS A 470 -19.38 5.97 13.74
C LYS A 470 -19.84 4.63 13.17
N PRO A 471 -19.69 4.36 11.85
CA PRO A 471 -19.89 3.02 11.32
C PRO A 471 -18.87 2.05 11.91
N VAL A 472 -19.30 0.83 12.22
CA VAL A 472 -18.41 -0.23 12.75
C VAL A 472 -18.23 -1.30 11.69
N GLY A 473 -17.00 -1.46 11.21
CA GLY A 473 -16.60 -2.50 10.27
C GLY A 473 -15.82 -3.61 10.98
N PHE A 474 -16.03 -4.85 10.58
CA PHE A 474 -15.31 -6.01 11.09
C PHE A 474 -15.27 -7.13 10.04
N PRO A 475 -14.26 -8.03 10.10
CA PRO A 475 -14.20 -9.18 9.21
C PRO A 475 -15.43 -10.10 9.36
N PRO A 476 -15.73 -10.92 8.34
CA PRO A 476 -16.80 -11.90 8.46
C PRO A 476 -16.57 -12.89 9.62
N LEU A 477 -17.64 -13.53 10.07
CA LEU A 477 -17.68 -14.49 11.18
C LEU A 477 -17.36 -13.89 12.56
N THR A 478 -17.31 -12.56 12.67
CA THR A 478 -17.10 -11.87 13.95
C THR A 478 -18.29 -12.10 14.87
N VAL A 479 -18.03 -12.54 16.10
CA VAL A 479 -19.06 -12.78 17.15
C VAL A 479 -18.92 -11.82 18.32
N ALA A 480 -17.77 -11.18 18.47
CA ALA A 480 -17.52 -10.18 19.49
C ALA A 480 -16.45 -9.20 19.01
N LEU A 481 -16.54 -7.94 19.45
CA LEU A 481 -15.63 -6.87 19.09
C LEU A 481 -15.45 -5.92 20.28
N LEU A 482 -14.21 -5.54 20.57
CA LEU A 482 -13.89 -4.39 21.41
C LEU A 482 -13.72 -3.18 20.49
N GLU A 483 -14.44 -2.11 20.78
CA GLU A 483 -14.48 -0.94 19.92
C GLU A 483 -14.50 0.34 20.74
N VAL A 484 -13.96 1.43 20.18
CA VAL A 484 -14.06 2.75 20.80
C VAL A 484 -15.21 3.51 20.16
N ALA A 485 -16.25 3.80 20.94
CA ALA A 485 -17.39 4.59 20.51
C ALA A 485 -16.96 6.04 20.23
N PRO A 486 -17.67 6.76 19.34
CA PRO A 486 -17.31 8.14 19.03
C PRO A 486 -17.38 9.00 20.30
N PRO A 487 -16.46 9.96 20.48
CA PRO A 487 -16.39 10.72 21.71
C PRO A 487 -17.49 11.76 21.82
N VAL A 488 -17.87 12.11 23.05
CA VAL A 488 -18.73 13.27 23.34
C VAL A 488 -18.07 14.17 24.37
N VAL A 489 -18.31 15.47 24.29
CA VAL A 489 -17.69 16.47 25.16
C VAL A 489 -18.77 17.16 26.01
N PRO A 490 -18.73 17.07 27.36
CA PRO A 490 -19.61 17.86 28.22
C PRO A 490 -19.11 19.30 28.30
N GLU A 491 -19.92 20.27 27.90
CA GLU A 491 -19.50 21.68 27.81
C GLU A 491 -19.32 22.36 29.18
N ALA A 492 -20.06 21.91 30.20
CA ALA A 492 -20.09 22.58 31.50
C ALA A 492 -20.22 21.57 32.66
N PRO A 493 -19.82 21.94 33.88
CA PRO A 493 -19.97 21.08 35.06
C PRO A 493 -21.44 20.74 35.35
N GLY A 494 -21.68 19.55 35.91
CA GLY A 494 -23.02 19.08 36.29
C GLY A 494 -23.21 17.58 36.13
N ARG A 495 -24.46 17.14 36.29
CA ARG A 495 -24.87 15.74 36.09
C ARG A 495 -25.31 15.52 34.65
N TYR A 496 -24.75 14.48 34.04
CA TYR A 496 -25.07 14.04 32.69
C TYR A 496 -25.47 12.58 32.69
N ARG A 497 -26.12 12.16 31.61
CA ARG A 497 -26.36 10.76 31.29
C ARG A 497 -25.74 10.47 29.95
N LEU A 498 -24.80 9.53 29.94
CA LEU A 498 -24.17 9.00 28.74
C LEU A 498 -24.99 7.80 28.25
N GLU A 499 -25.33 7.82 26.98
CA GLU A 499 -25.98 6.72 26.31
C GLU A 499 -25.10 6.24 25.15
N VAL A 500 -24.81 4.94 25.12
CA VAL A 500 -24.13 4.31 24.00
C VAL A 500 -25.09 3.32 23.36
N ARG A 501 -25.28 3.39 22.03
CA ARG A 501 -26.20 2.54 21.28
C ARG A 501 -25.49 1.84 20.13
N TYR A 502 -25.88 0.60 19.87
CA TYR A 502 -25.45 -0.17 18.72
C TYR A 502 -26.60 -1.05 18.24
N ALA A 503 -27.15 -0.73 17.07
CA ALA A 503 -28.43 -1.27 16.60
C ALA A 503 -29.51 -1.20 17.71
N GLU A 504 -30.09 -2.33 18.13
CA GLU A 504 -31.08 -2.42 19.21
C GLU A 504 -30.47 -2.43 20.64
N ALA A 505 -29.15 -2.64 20.77
CA ALA A 505 -28.48 -2.68 22.07
C ALA A 505 -28.16 -1.27 22.59
N ARG A 506 -28.30 -1.07 23.90
CA ARG A 506 -28.12 0.22 24.57
C ARG A 506 -27.52 0.04 25.96
N ALA A 507 -26.53 0.88 26.29
CA ALA A 507 -26.04 1.07 27.64
C ALA A 507 -26.24 2.53 28.07
N VAL A 508 -26.57 2.74 29.35
CA VAL A 508 -26.81 4.07 29.92
C VAL A 508 -26.04 4.18 31.22
N LEU A 509 -25.24 5.23 31.36
CA LEU A 509 -24.44 5.53 32.55
C LEU A 509 -24.71 6.95 33.01
N ASP A 510 -24.83 7.15 34.33
CA ASP A 510 -24.85 8.49 34.92
C ASP A 510 -23.41 8.99 35.12
N LEU A 511 -23.16 10.25 34.77
CA LEU A 511 -21.86 10.89 34.84
C LEU A 511 -21.91 12.17 35.69
N GLU A 512 -20.93 12.33 36.57
CA GLU A 512 -20.67 13.60 37.25
C GLU A 512 -19.48 14.29 36.59
N VAL A 513 -19.71 15.51 36.12
CA VAL A 513 -18.72 16.33 35.40
C VAL A 513 -18.32 17.52 36.28
N GLY A 514 -17.03 17.60 36.60
CA GLY A 514 -16.42 18.68 37.39
C GLY A 514 -15.92 19.86 36.56
N ALA A 515 -15.30 20.84 37.22
CA ALA A 515 -14.67 22.00 36.58
C ALA A 515 -13.46 21.60 35.72
N PRO A 516 -13.14 22.33 34.63
CA PRO A 516 -11.99 22.03 33.77
C PRO A 516 -10.68 21.82 34.55
N SER A 517 -9.80 20.93 34.04
CA SER A 517 -8.48 20.68 34.62
C SER A 517 -7.38 20.78 33.56
N LEU A 518 -6.35 21.60 33.81
CA LEU A 518 -5.18 21.75 32.94
C LEU A 518 -4.40 20.45 32.81
N ALA A 519 -4.14 19.75 33.93
CA ALA A 519 -3.39 18.50 33.94
C ALA A 519 -4.05 17.42 33.06
N ARG A 520 -5.37 17.28 33.15
CA ARG A 520 -6.14 16.32 32.37
C ARG A 520 -6.20 16.67 30.89
N ARG A 521 -6.28 17.96 30.55
CA ARG A 521 -6.23 18.43 29.16
C ARG A 521 -4.86 18.21 28.52
N LEU A 522 -3.77 18.47 29.24
CA LEU A 522 -2.41 18.18 28.77
C LEU A 522 -2.25 16.67 28.55
N PHE A 523 -2.73 15.84 29.48
CA PHE A 523 -2.74 14.39 29.34
C PHE A 523 -3.50 13.92 28.09
N ALA A 524 -4.69 14.51 27.83
CA ALA A 524 -5.50 14.17 26.66
C ALA A 524 -4.82 14.53 25.32
N LEU A 525 -3.95 15.54 25.31
CA LEU A 525 -3.11 15.91 24.16
C LEU A 525 -1.85 15.05 24.03
N GLY A 526 -1.61 14.10 24.94
CA GLY A 526 -0.38 13.30 24.98
C GLY A 526 0.85 14.10 25.42
N LEU A 527 0.66 15.29 26.01
CA LEU A 527 1.74 16.15 26.48
C LEU A 527 2.19 15.71 27.87
N GLU A 528 3.38 15.10 27.94
CA GLU A 528 4.02 14.75 29.20
C GLU A 528 4.90 15.90 29.67
N VAL A 529 4.47 16.62 30.71
CA VAL A 529 5.24 17.72 31.29
C VAL A 529 6.45 17.16 32.03
N ARG A 530 7.66 17.55 31.62
CA ARG A 530 8.92 17.03 32.17
C ARG A 530 9.77 18.13 32.78
N ASP A 531 10.59 17.79 33.78
CA ASP A 531 11.63 18.68 34.32
C ASP A 531 12.88 18.70 33.41
N LEU A 532 13.88 19.53 33.76
CA LEU A 532 15.16 19.64 33.03
C LEU A 532 15.95 18.32 32.94
N SER A 533 15.66 17.34 33.80
CA SER A 533 16.29 16.02 33.77
C SER A 533 15.53 15.02 32.88
N GLY A 534 14.43 15.45 32.27
CA GLY A 534 13.55 14.63 31.45
C GLY A 534 12.59 13.76 32.25
N ARG A 535 12.46 13.97 33.57
CA ARG A 535 11.53 13.20 34.40
C ARG A 535 10.12 13.79 34.31
N PRO A 536 9.08 12.95 34.14
CA PRO A 536 7.70 13.42 34.15
C PRO A 536 7.33 14.04 35.50
N LEU A 537 6.67 15.20 35.47
CA LEU A 537 6.18 15.85 36.68
C LEU A 537 5.01 15.09 37.29
N LEU A 538 4.19 14.41 36.49
CA LEU A 538 3.04 13.64 36.93
C LEU A 538 3.03 12.26 36.28
N THR A 539 2.61 11.25 37.05
CA THR A 539 2.18 9.98 36.48
C THR A 539 0.78 10.10 35.87
N PRO A 540 0.36 9.21 34.94
CA PRO A 540 -1.01 9.20 34.40
C PRO A 540 -2.10 9.18 35.48
N LYS A 541 -1.88 8.41 36.55
CA LYS A 541 -2.82 8.32 37.67
C LYS A 541 -2.95 9.66 38.42
N GLU A 542 -1.83 10.37 38.61
CA GLU A 542 -1.84 11.69 39.26
C GLU A 542 -2.47 12.75 38.35
N ALA A 543 -2.14 12.75 37.06
CA ALA A 543 -2.71 13.70 36.08
C ALA A 543 -4.23 13.58 35.98
N LEU A 544 -4.76 12.36 36.05
CA LEU A 544 -6.20 12.09 36.02
C LEU A 544 -6.89 12.26 37.39
N GLY A 545 -6.14 12.37 38.48
CA GLY A 545 -6.68 12.52 39.83
C GLY A 545 -7.31 13.89 40.10
N GLU A 546 -8.06 14.00 41.19
CA GLU A 546 -8.69 15.28 41.60
C GLU A 546 -7.67 16.38 41.89
N ASP A 547 -6.51 16.01 42.41
CA ASP A 547 -5.41 16.91 42.76
C ASP A 547 -4.42 17.16 41.59
N GLY A 548 -4.66 16.58 40.40
CA GLY A 548 -3.69 16.57 39.30
C GLY A 548 -3.23 17.96 38.87
N GLU A 549 -4.14 18.93 38.79
CA GLU A 549 -3.79 20.32 38.46
C GLU A 549 -2.98 21.00 39.55
N ARG A 550 -3.32 20.78 40.83
CA ARG A 550 -2.55 21.32 41.95
C ARG A 550 -1.12 20.79 41.89
N LEU A 551 -0.97 19.48 41.74
CA LEU A 551 0.33 18.81 41.65
C LEU A 551 1.13 19.28 40.42
N LEU A 552 0.47 19.48 39.27
CA LEU A 552 1.11 20.03 38.08
C LEU A 552 1.75 21.40 38.38
N LEU A 553 0.97 22.32 38.95
CA LEU A 553 1.42 23.68 39.22
C LEU A 553 2.50 23.71 40.30
N GLU A 554 2.35 22.92 41.38
CA GLU A 554 3.34 22.81 42.46
C GLU A 554 4.68 22.29 41.93
N ARG A 555 4.69 21.15 41.22
CA ARG A 555 5.92 20.53 40.71
C ARG A 555 6.55 21.32 39.57
N ALA A 556 5.76 21.97 38.72
CA ALA A 556 6.29 22.88 37.71
C ALA A 556 6.97 24.09 38.36
N ARG A 557 6.37 24.66 39.41
CA ARG A 557 6.97 25.75 40.18
C ARG A 557 8.31 25.32 40.80
N GLU A 558 8.35 24.14 41.41
CA GLU A 558 9.59 23.56 41.97
C GLU A 558 10.68 23.44 40.89
N ALA A 559 10.36 22.87 39.72
CA ALA A 559 11.31 22.74 38.61
C ALA A 559 11.84 24.09 38.11
N LEU A 560 10.99 25.12 38.01
CA LEU A 560 11.42 26.48 37.65
C LEU A 560 12.34 27.10 38.70
N MET A 561 12.01 26.94 39.99
CA MET A 561 12.82 27.46 41.09
C MET A 561 14.20 26.80 41.17
N GLU A 562 14.27 25.49 40.94
CA GLU A 562 15.53 24.74 40.85
C GLU A 562 16.41 25.24 39.69
N ALA A 563 15.79 25.64 38.57
CA ALA A 563 16.50 26.16 37.40
C ALA A 563 16.91 27.63 37.52
N ALA A 564 16.30 28.41 38.41
CA ALA A 564 16.52 29.85 38.52
C ALA A 564 17.99 30.28 38.68
N PRO A 565 18.85 29.57 39.45
CA PRO A 565 20.28 29.90 39.55
C PRO A 565 21.06 29.74 38.24
N LEU A 566 20.55 28.97 37.28
CA LEU A 566 21.20 28.70 35.99
C LEU A 566 20.98 29.84 34.97
N ALA A 567 19.93 30.65 35.15
CA ALA A 567 19.54 31.74 34.26
C ALA A 567 20.44 32.99 34.42
N THR A 568 21.71 32.90 34.02
CA THR A 568 22.75 33.92 34.29
C THR A 568 23.09 34.82 33.12
N THR A 569 22.66 34.50 31.90
CA THR A 569 22.94 35.28 30.70
C THR A 569 22.24 36.64 30.73
N GLU A 570 22.84 37.66 30.12
CA GLU A 570 22.31 39.03 30.07
C GLU A 570 20.85 39.10 29.59
N ARG A 571 20.48 38.32 28.57
CA ARG A 571 19.10 38.24 28.06
C ARG A 571 18.07 37.79 29.11
N LEU A 572 18.48 37.01 30.10
CA LEU A 572 17.60 36.43 31.13
C LEU A 572 17.59 37.25 32.42
N THR A 573 18.55 38.16 32.59
CA THR A 573 18.70 39.01 33.79
C THR A 573 18.26 40.46 33.56
N GLN A 574 18.06 40.88 32.31
CA GLN A 574 17.42 42.17 32.00
C GLN A 574 15.89 42.10 32.14
N PRO A 575 15.22 43.17 32.59
CA PRO A 575 13.76 43.24 32.65
C PRO A 575 13.11 43.13 31.27
N LEU A 576 12.01 42.38 31.18
CA LEU A 576 11.25 42.22 29.95
C LEU A 576 10.42 43.47 29.65
N GLU A 577 10.43 43.93 28.39
CA GLU A 577 9.73 45.15 27.97
C GLU A 577 8.21 44.93 27.77
N LYS A 578 7.80 43.68 27.50
CA LYS A 578 6.42 43.28 27.15
C LYS A 578 6.09 41.90 27.72
N GLY A 579 4.83 41.50 27.62
CA GLY A 579 4.35 40.18 28.06
C GLY A 579 3.77 40.18 29.48
N PRO A 580 3.37 38.99 30.00
CA PRO A 580 2.62 38.84 31.25
C PRO A 580 3.40 39.26 32.52
N VAL A 581 4.70 39.50 32.39
CA VAL A 581 5.65 39.81 33.47
C VAL A 581 6.51 41.04 33.17
N ALA A 582 6.01 41.96 32.33
CA ALA A 582 6.75 43.17 31.94
C ALA A 582 7.30 43.92 33.17
N GLY A 583 8.57 44.32 33.11
CA GLY A 583 9.29 44.96 34.20
C GLY A 583 10.02 44.02 35.16
N ARG A 584 9.86 42.69 35.04
CA ARG A 584 10.69 41.67 35.74
C ARG A 584 11.61 40.97 34.73
N SER A 585 12.77 40.52 35.19
CA SER A 585 13.65 39.64 34.42
C SER A 585 13.18 38.18 34.48
N VAL A 586 13.55 37.35 33.49
CA VAL A 586 13.24 35.91 33.50
C VAL A 586 13.78 35.25 34.76
N GLN A 587 15.01 35.59 35.18
CA GLN A 587 15.61 35.07 36.41
C GLN A 587 14.78 35.40 37.66
N GLU A 588 14.24 36.61 37.77
CA GLU A 588 13.36 36.99 38.89
C GLU A 588 12.03 36.26 38.88
N VAL A 589 11.49 35.94 37.70
CA VAL A 589 10.24 35.16 37.55
C VAL A 589 10.47 33.70 37.93
N LEU A 590 11.61 33.10 37.54
CA LEU A 590 11.94 31.72 37.91
C LEU A 590 12.16 31.53 39.43
N ARG A 591 12.66 32.55 40.13
CA ARG A 591 12.89 32.48 41.59
C ARG A 591 11.61 32.46 42.42
N ASP A 592 10.57 33.11 41.93
CA ASP A 592 9.25 33.09 42.55
C ASP A 592 8.16 33.12 41.47
N PRO A 593 7.87 31.95 40.85
CA PRO A 593 6.87 31.85 39.81
C PRO A 593 5.48 32.00 40.42
N ASP A 594 4.71 32.97 39.92
CA ASP A 594 3.31 33.16 40.31
C ASP A 594 2.46 31.99 39.77
N PRO A 595 1.65 31.33 40.61
CA PRO A 595 0.73 30.28 40.18
C PRO A 595 -0.20 30.70 39.03
N GLU A 596 -0.64 31.96 38.97
CA GLU A 596 -1.52 32.44 37.88
C GLU A 596 -0.77 32.58 36.55
N ILE A 597 0.51 32.97 36.60
CA ILE A 597 1.37 33.01 35.40
C ILE A 597 1.63 31.59 34.89
N LEU A 598 1.87 30.63 35.79
CA LEU A 598 2.01 29.22 35.44
C LEU A 598 0.73 28.65 34.81
N ARG A 599 -0.45 28.99 35.34
CA ARG A 599 -1.73 28.63 34.71
C ARG A 599 -1.85 29.23 33.31
N ALA A 600 -1.52 30.51 33.13
CA ALA A 600 -1.56 31.18 31.83
C ALA A 600 -0.58 30.53 30.83
N PHE A 601 0.60 30.12 31.28
CA PHE A 601 1.54 29.36 30.46
C PHE A 601 0.95 28.05 29.99
N PHE A 602 0.42 27.22 30.90
CA PHE A 602 -0.17 25.94 30.50
C PHE A 602 -1.42 26.12 29.62
N GLN A 603 -2.20 27.20 29.80
CA GLN A 603 -3.26 27.57 28.86
C GLN A 603 -2.70 27.89 27.47
N ALA A 604 -1.62 28.66 27.38
CA ALA A 604 -0.95 28.93 26.11
C ALA A 604 -0.36 27.66 25.47
N VAL A 605 0.08 26.68 26.26
CA VAL A 605 0.50 25.35 25.79
C VAL A 605 -0.70 24.56 25.24
N LEU A 606 -1.87 24.64 25.88
CA LEU A 606 -3.08 24.00 25.34
C LEU A 606 -3.53 24.62 24.00
N GLU A 607 -3.32 25.92 23.82
CA GLU A 607 -3.59 26.62 22.55
C GLU A 607 -2.54 26.32 21.47
N ASN A 608 -1.28 26.08 21.86
CA ASN A 608 -0.19 25.73 20.96
C ASN A 608 0.71 24.63 21.59
N PRO A 609 0.38 23.35 21.38
CA PRO A 609 1.10 22.20 21.98
C PRO A 609 2.60 22.15 21.69
N GLU A 610 3.03 22.71 20.55
CA GLU A 610 4.44 22.78 20.12
C GLU A 610 5.31 23.57 21.10
N ARG A 611 4.72 24.43 21.92
CA ARG A 611 5.43 25.17 22.97
C ARG A 611 6.06 24.25 24.00
N LEU A 612 5.47 23.08 24.25
CA LEU A 612 5.98 22.09 25.20
C LEU A 612 6.58 20.89 24.49
N ALA A 613 5.88 20.26 23.54
CA ALA A 613 6.33 19.11 22.72
C ALA A 613 7.40 18.21 23.39
N GLU A 614 8.61 18.12 22.81
CA GLU A 614 9.75 17.36 23.38
C GLU A 614 10.63 18.17 24.35
N THR A 615 10.25 19.43 24.62
CA THR A 615 10.99 20.36 25.48
C THR A 615 10.55 20.20 26.93
N ASP A 616 11.47 20.38 27.87
CA ASP A 616 11.12 20.42 29.29
C ASP A 616 10.34 21.70 29.65
N VAL A 617 9.61 21.63 30.77
CA VAL A 617 8.76 22.72 31.26
C VAL A 617 9.51 24.02 31.48
N VAL A 618 10.80 23.96 31.84
CA VAL A 618 11.59 25.16 32.16
C VAL A 618 11.94 25.89 30.88
N ASN A 619 12.50 25.20 29.90
CA ASN A 619 12.86 25.79 28.61
C ASN A 619 11.62 26.27 27.85
N ALA A 620 10.52 25.48 27.86
CA ALA A 620 9.24 25.87 27.29
C ALA A 620 8.69 27.16 27.92
N PHE A 621 8.72 27.25 29.25
CA PHE A 621 8.27 28.43 29.98
C PHE A 621 9.13 29.66 29.70
N VAL A 622 10.46 29.52 29.70
CA VAL A 622 11.39 30.62 29.39
C VAL A 622 11.18 31.12 27.96
N ASN A 623 11.04 30.22 27.00
CA ASN A 623 10.79 30.59 25.60
C ASN A 623 9.47 31.36 25.46
N TRP A 624 8.41 30.88 26.12
CA TRP A 624 7.11 31.55 26.13
C TRP A 624 7.18 32.97 26.73
N LEU A 625 7.94 33.18 27.80
CA LEU A 625 8.16 34.52 28.36
C LEU A 625 8.94 35.46 27.42
N LEU A 626 9.76 34.90 26.54
CA LEU A 626 10.60 35.64 25.58
C LEU A 626 9.94 35.80 24.21
N GLU A 627 8.75 35.25 23.99
CA GLU A 627 7.95 35.50 22.79
C GLU A 627 7.61 37.02 22.70
N PRO A 628 7.75 37.65 21.52
CA PRO A 628 7.66 39.10 21.35
C PRO A 628 6.25 39.72 21.51
#